data_AF-F2UP52-F1
#
_entry.id   AF-F2UP52-F1
#
_cell.length_a   1.000
_cell.length_b   1.000
_cell.length_c   1.000
_cell.angle_alpha   90.00
_cell.angle_beta   90.00
_cell.angle_gamma   90.00
#
_symmetry.space_group_name_H-M   'P 1'
#
loop_
_entity.id
_entity.type
_entity.pdbx_description
1 polymer ?
#
loop_
_entity_poly.entity_id
_entity_poly.type
_entity_poly.pdbx_seq_one_letter_code
_entity_poly.pdbx_strand_id
1 'polypeptide(L)'
;MAGTGVGAATAALALMCVVLATPSAAAAHVLDLHALQRATNMKIVRLSDGSEAVADPKKPQVPPRFQSSIMAIANDFPEGEGLFFYDLENKNAMYNTSRLEPITSYTLNTSFYYLPDVMYYVANDVCKPIRDGTFYDMFDWVRSSKTKYQGKLQIDGRTCDQWLFVAPTATLTMCTDGNTPVLQSVYSDSTKTSQSFVFHKDFAPHPDPFDKSIFDPPHECNETPEVCPGPEEVETLDAYIFHPKNTTGDIVNQDVADLLGDVVFICTDALSNHTSQDQYEYVSHYKIDVVNKWGQYEQCNGYPGACIGDQLPPVGREASFGIKTRGGQCTNNTDVGSWFSLPESGLCPPGEKLSLANNCTWRINTRVKTIDGKCLLKDQGMLQSCVKEAHVPFPRTTEILVKAFKHDDKKKGGCPNVI
;
A
#
# COMPACT_ATOMS: atom_id res chain seq x y z
N MET A 1 -20.44 32.88 0.79
CA MET A 1 -19.26 32.25 0.16
C MET A 1 -19.08 30.86 0.75
N ALA A 2 -19.89 29.89 0.32
CA ALA A 2 -19.85 28.51 0.77
C ALA A 2 -20.27 27.64 -0.43
N GLY A 3 -19.31 26.96 -1.06
CA GLY A 3 -19.59 26.23 -2.29
C GLY A 3 -18.36 25.70 -3.03
N THR A 4 -17.38 25.11 -2.33
CA THR A 4 -16.28 24.35 -2.96
C THR A 4 -15.78 23.13 -2.16
N GLY A 5 -16.35 22.82 -0.98
CA GLY A 5 -15.75 21.83 -0.06
C GLY A 5 -15.83 20.35 -0.44
N VAL A 6 -16.77 19.93 -1.31
CA VAL A 6 -16.97 18.49 -1.60
C VAL A 6 -15.97 17.95 -2.63
N GLY A 7 -15.44 18.81 -3.51
CA GLY A 7 -14.48 18.40 -4.54
C GLY A 7 -13.09 18.07 -3.99
N ALA A 8 -12.59 18.89 -3.05
CA ALA A 8 -11.27 18.71 -2.45
C ALA A 8 -11.20 17.46 -1.54
N ALA A 9 -12.27 17.17 -0.80
CA ALA A 9 -12.35 15.97 0.03
C ALA A 9 -12.24 14.68 -0.80
N THR A 10 -12.89 14.63 -1.97
CA THR A 10 -12.88 13.43 -2.83
C THR A 10 -11.48 13.15 -3.42
N ALA A 11 -10.71 14.20 -3.75
CA ALA A 11 -9.35 14.07 -4.26
C ALA A 11 -8.34 13.66 -3.17
N ALA A 12 -8.44 14.21 -1.97
CA ALA A 12 -7.58 13.83 -0.83
C ALA A 12 -7.87 12.39 -0.34
N LEU A 13 -9.13 11.96 -0.37
CA LEU A 13 -9.55 10.59 -0.07
C LEU A 13 -9.08 9.57 -1.12
N ALA A 14 -9.13 9.95 -2.40
CA ALA A 14 -8.52 9.14 -3.45
C ALA A 14 -7.00 9.02 -3.24
N LEU A 15 -6.34 10.06 -2.74
CA LEU A 15 -4.91 10.01 -2.43
C LEU A 15 -4.56 9.08 -1.26
N MET A 16 -5.39 9.01 -0.20
CA MET A 16 -5.25 7.99 0.85
C MET A 16 -5.32 6.57 0.27
N CYS A 17 -6.26 6.35 -0.65
CA CYS A 17 -6.35 5.10 -1.38
C CYS A 17 -5.15 4.87 -2.30
N VAL A 18 -4.59 5.89 -2.96
CA VAL A 18 -3.42 5.81 -3.86
C VAL A 18 -2.14 5.44 -3.10
N VAL A 19 -1.94 6.00 -1.91
CA VAL A 19 -0.74 5.77 -1.09
C VAL A 19 -0.63 4.31 -0.60
N LEU A 20 -1.76 3.62 -0.55
CA LEU A 20 -1.86 2.22 -0.15
C LEU A 20 -2.32 1.31 -1.30
N ALA A 21 -2.42 1.83 -2.53
CA ALA A 21 -2.94 1.10 -3.68
C ALA A 21 -1.87 0.55 -4.60
N THR A 22 -1.95 -0.75 -4.85
CA THR A 22 -1.66 -1.33 -6.16
C THR A 22 -2.89 -1.15 -7.09
N PRO A 23 -2.71 -1.08 -8.42
CA PRO A 23 -3.77 -0.68 -9.35
C PRO A 23 -4.73 -1.83 -9.68
N SER A 24 -5.99 -1.77 -9.23
CA SER A 24 -7.00 -2.83 -9.49
C SER A 24 -8.19 -2.33 -10.34
N ALA A 25 -8.98 -3.25 -10.93
CA ALA A 25 -10.15 -2.98 -11.79
C ALA A 25 -11.46 -3.70 -11.35
N ALA A 26 -12.55 -2.92 -11.40
CA ALA A 26 -14.00 -3.19 -11.55
C ALA A 26 -14.71 -4.37 -10.82
N ALA A 27 -15.37 -4.04 -9.71
CA ALA A 27 -16.75 -4.43 -9.41
C ALA A 27 -17.42 -3.33 -8.57
N ALA A 28 -18.73 -3.13 -8.69
CA ALA A 28 -19.47 -2.19 -7.83
C ALA A 28 -19.52 -2.75 -6.40
N HIS A 29 -18.52 -2.41 -5.58
CA HIS A 29 -18.44 -2.86 -4.21
C HIS A 29 -19.35 -2.02 -3.31
N VAL A 30 -20.54 -2.56 -3.01
CA VAL A 30 -21.08 -2.41 -1.66
C VAL A 30 -20.06 -3.07 -0.73
N LEU A 31 -19.66 -2.38 0.34
CA LEU A 31 -18.75 -2.88 1.38
C LEU A 31 -18.89 -4.40 1.54
N ASP A 32 -17.89 -5.18 1.09
CA ASP A 32 -17.94 -6.64 1.18
C ASP A 32 -17.72 -7.02 2.64
N LEU A 33 -18.81 -7.02 3.39
CA LEU A 33 -18.84 -7.40 4.79
C LEU A 33 -18.22 -8.77 5.01
N HIS A 34 -18.32 -9.69 4.05
CA HIS A 34 -17.69 -11.00 4.17
C HIS A 34 -16.17 -10.92 4.01
N ALA A 35 -15.66 -10.05 3.16
CA ALA A 35 -14.22 -9.81 3.07
C ALA A 35 -13.68 -9.20 4.36
N LEU A 36 -14.35 -8.18 4.91
CA LEU A 36 -13.96 -7.58 6.19
C LEU A 36 -14.01 -8.61 7.34
N GLN A 37 -15.04 -9.47 7.38
CA GLN A 37 -15.14 -10.56 8.36
C GLN A 37 -13.98 -11.55 8.24
N ARG A 38 -13.61 -11.96 7.01
CA ARG A 38 -12.50 -12.89 6.75
C ARG A 38 -11.16 -12.28 7.18
N ALA A 39 -10.96 -11.00 6.90
CA ALA A 39 -9.73 -10.28 7.20
C ALA A 39 -9.49 -10.18 8.71
N THR A 40 -10.54 -9.91 9.47
CA THR A 40 -10.40 -9.45 10.87
C THR A 40 -10.86 -10.46 11.91
N ASN A 41 -11.44 -11.59 11.49
CA ASN A 41 -12.23 -12.47 12.34
C ASN A 41 -13.38 -11.77 13.08
N MET A 42 -13.71 -10.52 12.74
CA MET A 42 -14.83 -9.82 13.36
C MET A 42 -16.14 -10.39 12.86
N LYS A 43 -17.12 -10.50 13.76
CA LYS A 43 -18.49 -10.84 13.39
C LYS A 43 -19.22 -9.56 12.98
N ILE A 44 -19.56 -9.46 11.69
CA ILE A 44 -20.40 -8.37 11.18
C ILE A 44 -21.78 -8.88 10.80
N VAL A 45 -22.83 -8.37 11.42
CA VAL A 45 -24.21 -8.83 11.14
C VAL A 45 -25.04 -7.64 10.70
N ARG A 46 -25.65 -7.75 9.51
CA ARG A 46 -26.77 -6.86 9.16
C ARG A 46 -27.98 -7.29 9.97
N LEU A 47 -28.48 -6.39 10.79
CA LEU A 47 -29.72 -6.62 11.52
C LEU A 47 -30.85 -6.40 10.51
N SER A 48 -31.62 -7.45 10.19
CA SER A 48 -32.71 -7.35 9.21
C SER A 48 -33.66 -6.24 9.62
N ASP A 49 -34.02 -5.43 8.64
CA ASP A 49 -34.99 -4.32 8.61
C ASP A 49 -36.44 -4.77 8.87
N GLY A 50 -36.62 -5.87 9.61
CA GLY A 50 -37.91 -6.41 10.02
C GLY A 50 -38.59 -5.52 11.06
N SER A 51 -38.95 -4.30 10.69
CA SER A 51 -39.97 -3.45 11.31
C SER A 51 -39.99 -2.11 10.60
N GLU A 52 -41.22 -1.64 10.33
CA GLU A 52 -41.72 -0.28 10.13
C GLU A 52 -40.71 0.83 9.80
N ALA A 53 -41.06 1.73 8.86
CA ALA A 53 -40.26 2.90 8.51
C ALA A 53 -39.93 3.78 9.72
N VAL A 54 -38.84 3.48 10.42
CA VAL A 54 -38.27 4.29 11.49
C VAL A 54 -37.64 5.50 10.81
N ALA A 55 -37.95 6.69 11.30
CA ALA A 55 -37.31 7.91 10.84
C ALA A 55 -35.78 7.77 10.93
N ASP A 56 -35.07 8.26 9.90
CA ASP A 56 -33.61 8.23 9.89
C ASP A 56 -33.07 8.83 11.21
N PRO A 57 -32.07 8.18 11.84
CA PRO A 57 -31.44 8.73 13.03
C PRO A 57 -30.80 10.10 12.73
N LYS A 58 -30.48 10.86 13.77
CA LYS A 58 -29.72 12.10 13.59
C LYS A 58 -28.33 11.75 13.06
N LYS A 59 -27.88 12.46 12.01
CA LYS A 59 -26.51 12.32 11.48
C LYS A 59 -25.47 12.55 12.60
N PRO A 60 -24.43 11.71 12.68
CA PRO A 60 -23.44 11.78 13.74
C PRO A 60 -22.62 13.06 13.67
N GLN A 61 -22.20 13.54 14.83
CA GLN A 61 -21.24 14.62 15.00
C GLN A 61 -20.02 14.06 15.72
N VAL A 62 -19.10 13.48 14.95
CA VAL A 62 -17.85 12.91 15.50
C VAL A 62 -17.11 14.01 16.28
N PRO A 63 -16.64 13.73 17.51
CA PRO A 63 -15.86 14.70 18.28
C PRO A 63 -14.69 15.26 17.46
N PRO A 64 -14.42 16.58 17.51
CA PRO A 64 -13.34 17.18 16.74
C PRO A 64 -11.95 16.73 17.20
N ARG A 65 -11.86 16.20 18.43
CA ARG A 65 -10.64 15.65 19.02
C ARG A 65 -10.97 14.34 19.73
N PHE A 66 -10.23 13.28 19.41
CA PHE A 66 -10.37 11.98 20.06
C PHE A 66 -9.11 11.13 19.90
N GLN A 67 -9.02 10.10 20.73
CA GLN A 67 -8.08 8.99 20.55
C GLN A 67 -8.83 7.66 20.61
N SER A 68 -8.32 6.63 19.94
CA SER A 68 -8.89 5.28 19.96
C SER A 68 -7.81 4.27 19.56
N SER A 69 -7.88 3.06 20.10
CA SER A 69 -7.25 1.92 19.40
C SER A 69 -8.02 1.63 18.11
N ILE A 70 -7.29 1.23 17.07
CA ILE A 70 -7.84 0.91 15.76
C ILE A 70 -7.30 -0.41 15.23
N MET A 71 -8.07 -1.03 14.35
CA MET A 71 -7.59 -1.97 13.35
C MET A 71 -7.69 -1.32 11.97
N ALA A 72 -6.56 -1.14 11.30
CA ALA A 72 -6.51 -0.63 9.94
C ALA A 72 -6.60 -1.81 8.95
N ILE A 73 -7.33 -1.61 7.86
CA ILE A 73 -7.56 -2.62 6.84
C ILE A 73 -7.42 -1.94 5.48
N ALA A 74 -6.59 -2.47 4.59
CA ALA A 74 -6.45 -1.99 3.22
C ALA A 74 -6.75 -3.15 2.27
N ASN A 75 -7.63 -2.96 1.28
CA ASN A 75 -8.02 -3.99 0.30
C ASN A 75 -8.43 -5.32 0.95
N ASP A 76 -9.19 -5.24 2.05
CA ASP A 76 -9.59 -6.40 2.86
C ASP A 76 -8.42 -7.19 3.49
N PHE A 77 -7.25 -6.57 3.58
CA PHE A 77 -6.09 -7.11 4.28
C PHE A 77 -5.81 -6.29 5.56
N PRO A 78 -5.62 -6.93 6.72
CA PRO A 78 -5.27 -6.21 7.95
C PRO A 78 -3.90 -5.54 7.83
N GLU A 79 -3.87 -4.22 7.99
CA GLU A 79 -2.65 -3.40 8.12
C GLU A 79 -2.08 -3.39 9.54
N GLY A 80 -2.82 -4.00 10.48
CA GLY A 80 -2.43 -4.17 11.86
C GLY A 80 -3.31 -3.37 12.82
N GLU A 81 -2.94 -3.48 14.09
CA GLU A 81 -3.60 -2.76 15.19
C GLU A 81 -2.68 -1.67 15.73
N GLY A 82 -3.25 -0.61 16.29
CA GLY A 82 -2.50 0.42 17.01
C GLY A 82 -3.37 1.60 17.42
N LEU A 83 -2.78 2.78 17.59
CA LEU A 83 -3.48 3.97 18.09
C LEU A 83 -3.78 4.94 16.96
N PHE A 84 -4.92 5.62 17.07
CA PHE A 84 -5.32 6.73 16.20
C PHE A 84 -5.58 7.97 17.04
N PHE A 85 -4.94 9.08 16.70
CA PHE A 85 -5.12 10.41 17.27
C PHE A 85 -5.70 11.33 16.19
N TYR A 86 -6.81 12.01 16.50
CA TYR A 86 -7.47 12.92 15.59
C TYR A 86 -7.61 14.31 16.22
N ASP A 87 -7.20 15.35 15.52
CA ASP A 87 -7.36 16.74 15.93
C ASP A 87 -7.77 17.64 14.75
N LEU A 88 -9.08 17.77 14.58
CA LEU A 88 -9.69 18.60 13.53
C LEU A 88 -9.36 20.09 13.69
N GLU A 89 -9.26 20.58 14.92
CA GLU A 89 -9.05 22.01 15.19
C GLU A 89 -7.64 22.44 14.80
N ASN A 90 -6.63 21.60 15.08
CA ASN A 90 -5.25 21.83 14.66
C ASN A 90 -4.92 21.24 13.28
N LYS A 91 -5.88 20.57 12.63
CA LYS A 91 -5.71 19.88 11.34
C LYS A 91 -4.56 18.87 11.35
N ASN A 92 -4.54 18.03 12.38
CA ASN A 92 -3.59 16.95 12.52
C ASN A 92 -4.32 15.62 12.73
N ALA A 93 -3.81 14.55 12.14
CA ALA A 93 -4.13 13.19 12.55
C ALA A 93 -2.87 12.35 12.51
N MET A 94 -2.78 11.39 13.41
CA MET A 94 -1.72 10.39 13.38
C MET A 94 -2.31 9.05 13.71
N TYR A 95 -1.90 8.01 12.99
CA TYR A 95 -2.10 6.67 13.48
C TYR A 95 -0.87 5.83 13.25
N ASN A 96 -0.67 4.86 14.13
CA ASN A 96 0.36 3.85 14.00
C ASN A 96 -0.27 2.46 14.02
N THR A 97 0.29 1.53 13.26
CA THR A 97 -0.11 0.13 13.31
C THR A 97 1.11 -0.77 13.39
N SER A 98 0.91 -1.95 13.97
CA SER A 98 1.89 -3.02 13.94
C SER A 98 1.19 -4.30 13.48
N ARG A 99 1.83 -5.02 12.55
CA ARG A 99 1.40 -6.36 12.16
C ARG A 99 2.58 -7.29 12.03
N LEU A 100 2.35 -8.57 12.33
CA LEU A 100 3.25 -9.65 11.92
C LEU A 100 2.93 -9.99 10.47
N GLU A 101 3.89 -9.81 9.57
CA GLU A 101 3.70 -10.16 8.17
C GLU A 101 3.80 -11.70 8.04
N PRO A 102 2.72 -12.39 7.62
CA PRO A 102 2.63 -13.84 7.71
C PRO A 102 3.68 -14.60 6.89
N ILE A 103 4.13 -14.05 5.75
CA ILE A 103 5.06 -14.74 4.86
C ILE A 103 6.50 -14.63 5.34
N THR A 104 6.87 -13.47 5.87
CA THR A 104 8.23 -13.16 6.26
C THR A 104 8.47 -13.42 7.75
N SER A 105 7.41 -13.49 8.56
CA SER A 105 7.45 -13.58 10.03
C SER A 105 8.12 -12.37 10.71
N TYR A 106 8.25 -11.25 9.99
CA TYR A 106 8.76 -10.00 10.54
C TYR A 106 7.61 -9.08 10.91
N THR A 107 7.86 -8.21 11.89
CA THR A 107 6.92 -7.16 12.26
C THR A 107 7.09 -5.97 11.31
N LEU A 108 6.00 -5.54 10.70
CA LEU A 108 5.92 -4.27 9.99
C LEU A 108 5.25 -3.25 10.91
N ASN A 109 6.00 -2.25 11.33
CA ASN A 109 5.47 -1.09 12.03
C ASN A 109 5.25 0.03 11.03
N THR A 110 4.03 0.53 10.95
CA THR A 110 3.71 1.68 10.10
C THR A 110 3.18 2.84 10.93
N SER A 111 3.41 4.06 10.48
CA SER A 111 2.79 5.25 11.03
C SER A 111 2.47 6.23 9.91
N PHE A 112 1.32 6.87 10.01
CA PHE A 112 0.89 7.92 9.10
C PHE A 112 0.68 9.20 9.88
N TYR A 113 1.29 10.29 9.42
CA TYR A 113 1.13 11.63 9.97
C TYR A 113 0.45 12.48 8.93
N TYR A 114 -0.77 12.92 9.20
CA TYR A 114 -1.55 13.82 8.35
C TYR A 114 -1.45 15.22 8.95
N LEU A 115 -0.62 16.07 8.35
CA LEU A 115 -0.37 17.43 8.80
C LEU A 115 -1.00 18.44 7.82
N PRO A 116 -1.08 19.74 8.16
CA PRO A 116 -1.76 20.72 7.33
C PRO A 116 -1.20 20.84 5.91
N ASP A 117 0.11 20.66 5.75
CA ASP A 117 0.84 20.93 4.51
C ASP A 117 1.51 19.68 3.90
N VAL A 118 1.55 18.57 4.62
CA VAL A 118 2.21 17.33 4.15
C VAL A 118 1.66 16.12 4.89
N MET A 119 1.77 14.96 4.26
CA MET A 119 1.56 13.67 4.88
C MET A 119 2.88 12.90 4.90
N TYR A 120 3.18 12.23 6.01
CA TYR A 120 4.31 11.31 6.09
C TYR A 120 3.81 9.88 6.27
N TYR A 121 4.39 8.97 5.49
CA TYR A 121 4.30 7.54 5.72
C TYR A 121 5.63 7.04 6.28
N VAL A 122 5.60 6.42 7.45
CA VAL A 122 6.78 5.84 8.09
C VAL A 122 6.59 4.35 8.17
N ALA A 123 7.52 3.58 7.62
CA ALA A 123 7.55 2.12 7.72
C ALA A 123 8.92 1.67 8.23
N ASN A 124 8.95 1.01 9.40
CA ASN A 124 10.19 0.52 10.02
C ASN A 124 11.35 1.54 9.94
N ASP A 125 11.10 2.75 10.42
CA ASP A 125 12.02 3.89 10.48
C ASP A 125 12.39 4.52 9.12
N VAL A 126 11.73 4.12 8.03
CA VAL A 126 11.85 4.76 6.72
C VAL A 126 10.72 5.75 6.54
N CYS A 127 11.04 7.04 6.50
CA CYS A 127 10.05 8.09 6.31
C CYS A 127 9.93 8.51 4.83
N LYS A 128 8.71 8.51 4.30
CA LYS A 128 8.39 8.89 2.93
C LYS A 128 7.39 10.06 2.96
N PRO A 129 7.76 11.26 2.48
CA PRO A 129 6.82 12.36 2.34
C PRO A 129 5.86 12.10 1.17
N ILE A 130 4.61 12.45 1.35
CA ILE A 130 3.55 12.38 0.34
C ILE A 130 3.04 13.80 0.16
N ARG A 131 3.65 14.51 -0.79
CA ARG A 131 3.51 15.97 -0.92
C ARG A 131 2.11 16.43 -1.34
N ASP A 132 1.39 15.58 -2.05
CA ASP A 132 -0.02 15.85 -2.39
C ASP A 132 -0.98 15.48 -1.24
N GLY A 133 -0.48 14.77 -0.23
CA GLY A 133 -1.22 14.35 0.94
C GLY A 133 -1.17 15.41 2.02
N THR A 134 -2.33 15.75 2.57
CA THR A 134 -2.45 16.68 3.70
C THR A 134 -3.61 16.22 4.59
N PHE A 135 -3.71 16.81 5.77
CA PHE A 135 -4.87 16.62 6.63
C PHE A 135 -6.17 17.01 5.93
N TYR A 136 -7.17 16.15 6.10
CA TYR A 136 -8.55 16.46 5.74
C TYR A 136 -9.50 15.94 6.82
N ASP A 137 -10.66 16.60 6.97
CA ASP A 137 -11.70 16.11 7.87
C ASP A 137 -12.35 14.85 7.29
N MET A 138 -11.88 13.69 7.74
CA MET A 138 -12.34 12.42 7.19
C MET A 138 -13.78 12.07 7.59
N PHE A 139 -14.40 12.81 8.51
CA PHE A 139 -15.75 12.55 8.99
C PHE A 139 -16.78 13.55 8.46
N ASP A 140 -16.37 14.69 7.90
CA ASP A 140 -17.29 15.77 7.50
C ASP A 140 -18.38 15.30 6.53
N TRP A 141 -18.02 14.40 5.60
CA TRP A 141 -18.92 13.90 4.57
C TRP A 141 -20.20 13.29 5.15
N VAL A 142 -20.18 12.74 6.37
CA VAL A 142 -21.37 12.12 6.96
C VAL A 142 -22.50 13.13 7.17
N ARG A 143 -22.15 14.40 7.40
CA ARG A 143 -23.09 15.51 7.63
C ARG A 143 -23.67 16.06 6.33
N SER A 144 -23.10 15.70 5.18
CA SER A 144 -23.60 16.10 3.86
C SER A 144 -25.06 15.70 3.69
N SER A 145 -25.87 16.57 3.08
CA SER A 145 -27.27 16.26 2.75
C SER A 145 -27.42 15.08 1.79
N LYS A 146 -26.36 14.73 1.05
CA LYS A 146 -26.32 13.58 0.13
C LYS A 146 -26.06 12.25 0.82
N THR A 147 -25.61 12.25 2.08
CA THR A 147 -25.36 11.04 2.86
C THR A 147 -26.68 10.39 3.25
N LYS A 148 -26.79 9.09 3.01
CA LYS A 148 -27.98 8.27 3.24
C LYS A 148 -27.73 7.30 4.40
N TYR A 149 -28.74 7.12 5.24
CA TYR A 149 -28.77 6.03 6.21
C TYR A 149 -28.98 4.69 5.48
N GLN A 150 -28.35 3.62 5.95
CA GLN A 150 -28.39 2.27 5.34
C GLN A 150 -28.91 1.19 6.29
N GLY A 151 -29.34 1.56 7.50
CA GLY A 151 -29.78 0.60 8.51
C GLY A 151 -28.74 0.37 9.61
N LYS A 152 -29.00 -0.63 10.46
CA LYS A 152 -28.14 -0.98 11.58
C LYS A 152 -27.21 -2.13 11.23
N LEU A 153 -25.96 -2.01 11.65
CA LEU A 153 -24.98 -3.09 11.66
C LEU A 153 -24.63 -3.47 13.09
N GLN A 154 -24.19 -4.70 13.28
CA GLN A 154 -23.49 -5.12 14.49
C GLN A 154 -22.04 -5.46 14.13
N ILE A 155 -21.07 -4.75 14.71
CA ILE A 155 -19.62 -4.96 14.52
C ILE A 155 -19.01 -5.26 15.89
N ASP A 156 -18.42 -6.45 16.06
CA ASP A 156 -17.85 -6.91 17.33
C ASP A 156 -18.81 -6.72 18.54
N GLY A 157 -20.07 -7.12 18.32
CA GLY A 157 -21.13 -7.01 19.31
C GLY A 157 -21.70 -5.60 19.51
N ARG A 158 -21.11 -4.56 18.91
CA ARG A 158 -21.60 -3.17 18.98
C ARG A 158 -22.60 -2.91 17.86
N THR A 159 -23.81 -2.51 18.22
CA THR A 159 -24.80 -2.05 17.24
C THR A 159 -24.50 -0.60 16.86
N CYS A 160 -24.48 -0.30 15.56
CA CYS A 160 -24.21 1.03 15.04
C CYS A 160 -25.10 1.34 13.82
N ASP A 161 -25.35 2.63 13.59
CA ASP A 161 -26.10 3.16 12.46
C ASP A 161 -25.16 3.36 11.27
N GLN A 162 -25.47 2.74 10.14
CA GLN A 162 -24.64 2.80 8.93
C GLN A 162 -25.05 3.97 8.02
N TRP A 163 -24.05 4.71 7.56
CA TRP A 163 -24.16 5.85 6.67
C TRP A 163 -23.36 5.60 5.40
N LEU A 164 -23.92 6.02 4.26
CA LEU A 164 -23.32 5.86 2.94
C LEU A 164 -23.34 7.18 2.18
N PHE A 165 -22.20 7.54 1.61
CA PHE A 165 -22.07 8.63 0.66
C PHE A 165 -21.34 8.14 -0.59
N VAL A 166 -21.95 8.38 -1.75
CA VAL A 166 -21.39 7.99 -3.05
C VAL A 166 -20.99 9.25 -3.80
N ALA A 167 -19.69 9.44 -3.97
CA ALA A 167 -19.08 10.45 -4.81
C ALA A 167 -18.81 9.89 -6.23
N PRO A 168 -18.45 10.72 -7.22
CA PRO A 168 -18.17 10.24 -8.58
C PRO A 168 -17.03 9.22 -8.69
N THR A 169 -16.04 9.30 -7.79
CA THR A 169 -14.82 8.46 -7.83
C THR A 169 -14.59 7.70 -6.53
N ALA A 170 -15.51 7.78 -5.56
CA ALA A 170 -15.34 7.13 -4.28
C ALA A 170 -16.67 6.80 -3.61
N THR A 171 -16.69 5.71 -2.85
CA THR A 171 -17.77 5.34 -1.95
C THR A 171 -17.26 5.41 -0.52
N LEU A 172 -17.96 6.16 0.32
CA LEU A 172 -17.63 6.36 1.73
C LEU A 172 -18.72 5.76 2.60
N THR A 173 -18.30 4.94 3.56
CA THR A 173 -19.18 4.27 4.51
C THR A 173 -18.70 4.53 5.92
N MET A 174 -19.63 4.80 6.85
CA MET A 174 -19.32 4.89 8.27
C MET A 174 -20.41 4.23 9.07
N CYS A 175 -20.05 3.49 10.12
CA CYS A 175 -20.97 2.99 11.13
C CYS A 175 -20.72 3.72 12.44
N THR A 176 -21.76 4.28 13.06
CA THR A 176 -21.63 5.08 14.30
C THR A 176 -22.56 4.60 15.40
N ASP A 177 -22.08 4.57 16.64
CA ASP A 177 -22.90 4.46 17.84
C ASP A 177 -23.10 5.87 18.42
N GLY A 178 -24.23 6.50 18.12
CA GLY A 178 -24.44 7.93 18.37
C GLY A 178 -23.42 8.78 17.60
N ASN A 179 -22.53 9.47 18.31
CA ASN A 179 -21.46 10.28 17.73
C ASN A 179 -20.11 9.54 17.64
N THR A 180 -20.04 8.31 18.12
CA THR A 180 -18.79 7.54 18.18
C THR A 180 -18.65 6.68 16.93
N PRO A 181 -17.61 6.87 16.10
CA PRO A 181 -17.34 5.97 14.99
C PRO A 181 -17.02 4.56 15.50
N VAL A 182 -17.53 3.56 14.78
CA VAL A 182 -17.25 2.13 14.99
C VAL A 182 -16.45 1.59 13.81
N LEU A 183 -16.83 2.00 12.60
CA LEU A 183 -16.15 1.66 11.36
C LEU A 183 -16.18 2.88 10.44
N GLN A 184 -15.05 3.23 9.86
CA GLN A 184 -14.94 4.15 8.72
C GLN A 184 -14.37 3.34 7.56
N SER A 185 -14.92 3.51 6.36
CA SER A 185 -14.40 2.85 5.16
C SER A 185 -14.53 3.75 3.95
N VAL A 186 -13.50 3.73 3.12
CA VAL A 186 -13.39 4.48 1.87
C VAL A 186 -13.03 3.47 0.80
N TYR A 187 -13.75 3.51 -0.31
CA TYR A 187 -13.43 2.76 -1.51
C TYR A 187 -13.25 3.74 -2.66
N SER A 188 -12.10 3.69 -3.34
CA SER A 188 -11.79 4.50 -4.51
C SER A 188 -12.13 3.73 -5.76
N ASP A 189 -13.01 4.27 -6.59
CA ASP A 189 -13.36 3.66 -7.88
C ASP A 189 -12.27 3.80 -8.92
N SER A 190 -11.39 4.81 -8.81
CA SER A 190 -10.33 5.03 -9.79
C SER A 190 -9.16 4.07 -9.61
N THR A 191 -8.82 3.76 -8.36
CA THR A 191 -7.73 2.83 -8.00
C THR A 191 -8.23 1.43 -7.65
N LYS A 192 -9.53 1.28 -7.41
CA LYS A 192 -10.20 0.06 -6.91
C LYS A 192 -9.63 -0.45 -5.60
N THR A 193 -9.23 0.48 -4.75
CA THR A 193 -8.69 0.18 -3.44
C THR A 193 -9.61 0.63 -2.35
N SER A 194 -9.58 -0.09 -1.24
CA SER A 194 -10.33 0.23 -0.03
C SER A 194 -9.37 0.50 1.13
N GLN A 195 -9.76 1.43 1.99
CA GLN A 195 -9.14 1.62 3.29
C GLN A 195 -10.24 1.70 4.34
N SER A 196 -10.09 0.97 5.43
CA SER A 196 -11.04 0.96 6.54
C SER A 196 -10.33 1.06 7.88
N PHE A 197 -10.98 1.74 8.82
CA PHE A 197 -10.58 1.83 10.21
C PHE A 197 -11.71 1.30 11.08
N VAL A 198 -11.42 0.29 11.89
CA VAL A 198 -12.32 -0.20 12.93
C VAL A 198 -11.87 0.45 14.23
N PHE A 199 -12.74 1.26 14.83
CA PHE A 199 -12.46 1.93 16.09
C PHE A 199 -12.90 1.05 17.25
N HIS A 200 -12.03 0.80 18.21
CA HIS A 200 -12.31 -0.06 19.36
C HIS A 200 -13.22 0.63 20.40
N LYS A 201 -13.54 -0.08 21.48
CA LYS A 201 -14.43 0.40 22.56
C LYS A 201 -13.79 1.45 23.47
N ASP A 202 -12.47 1.62 23.36
CA ASP A 202 -11.68 2.60 24.10
C ASP A 202 -11.68 4.00 23.45
N PHE A 203 -12.50 4.21 22.42
CA PHE A 203 -12.73 5.52 21.82
C PHE A 203 -13.05 6.57 22.90
N ALA A 204 -12.21 7.60 22.98
CA ALA A 204 -12.30 8.63 24.00
C ALA A 204 -12.25 10.02 23.34
N PRO A 205 -13.35 10.80 23.38
CA PRO A 205 -13.31 12.22 23.05
C PRO A 205 -12.31 12.96 23.94
N HIS A 206 -11.54 13.88 23.37
CA HIS A 206 -10.50 14.60 24.10
C HIS A 206 -10.82 16.10 24.14
N PRO A 207 -11.15 16.69 25.31
CA PRO A 207 -11.61 18.07 25.41
C PRO A 207 -10.48 19.11 25.31
N ASP A 208 -9.24 18.73 25.63
CA ASP A 208 -8.05 19.60 25.57
C ASP A 208 -7.15 19.28 24.36
N PRO A 209 -6.35 20.22 23.83
CA PRO A 209 -5.43 19.90 22.74
C PRO A 209 -4.48 18.77 23.14
N PHE A 210 -4.14 17.89 22.20
CA PHE A 210 -3.10 16.90 22.41
C PHE A 210 -1.73 17.56 22.57
N ASP A 211 -0.79 16.86 23.22
CA ASP A 211 0.61 17.24 23.15
C ASP A 211 1.05 17.24 21.67
N LYS A 212 1.72 18.32 21.23
CA LYS A 212 2.19 18.45 19.85
C LYS A 212 3.13 17.32 19.42
N SER A 213 3.90 16.77 20.36
CA SER A 213 4.84 15.68 20.11
C SER A 213 4.18 14.39 19.61
N ILE A 214 2.87 14.21 19.81
CA ILE A 214 2.10 13.10 19.24
C ILE A 214 2.04 13.19 17.70
N PHE A 215 2.04 14.40 17.16
CA PHE A 215 1.96 14.67 15.73
C PHE A 215 3.31 15.00 15.10
N ASP A 216 4.38 15.12 15.90
CA ASP A 216 5.72 15.34 15.39
C ASP A 216 6.21 14.04 14.73
N PRO A 217 6.47 14.03 13.41
CA PRO A 217 7.02 12.85 12.76
C PRO A 217 8.45 12.60 13.28
N PRO A 218 8.97 11.37 13.14
CA PRO A 218 10.34 11.04 13.50
C PRO A 218 11.34 12.00 12.85
N HIS A 219 12.48 12.25 13.50
CA HIS A 219 13.47 13.24 13.04
C HIS A 219 13.95 12.98 11.61
N GLU A 220 14.02 11.71 11.21
CA GLU A 220 14.41 11.23 9.89
C GLU A 220 13.50 11.78 8.78
N CYS A 221 12.25 12.15 9.10
CA CYS A 221 11.33 12.79 8.15
C CYS A 221 11.71 14.22 7.78
N ASN A 222 12.57 14.86 8.57
CA ASN A 222 13.03 16.23 8.36
C ASN A 222 14.46 16.28 7.78
N GLU A 223 15.08 15.13 7.56
CA GLU A 223 16.44 15.00 7.04
C GLU A 223 16.39 14.55 5.58
N THR A 224 17.39 14.96 4.80
CA THR A 224 17.56 14.39 3.46
C THR A 224 17.99 12.93 3.63
N PRO A 225 17.31 11.97 2.99
CA PRO A 225 17.66 10.58 3.13
C PRO A 225 19.11 10.29 2.74
N GLU A 226 19.83 9.61 3.64
CA GLU A 226 21.22 9.26 3.41
C GLU A 226 21.34 8.11 2.39
N VAL A 227 22.35 8.20 1.53
CA VAL A 227 22.78 7.07 0.70
C VAL A 227 23.63 6.10 1.52
N CYS A 228 23.55 4.82 1.23
CA CYS A 228 24.32 3.81 1.95
C CYS A 228 25.83 4.05 1.85
N PRO A 229 26.60 3.74 2.90
CA PRO A 229 28.05 3.88 2.88
C PRO A 229 28.68 2.84 1.95
N GLY A 230 29.79 3.19 1.31
CA GLY A 230 30.52 2.30 0.40
C GLY A 230 31.17 3.05 -0.76
N PRO A 231 31.97 2.34 -1.57
CA PRO A 231 32.48 2.90 -2.82
C PRO A 231 31.33 3.13 -3.80
N GLU A 232 31.48 4.11 -4.69
CA GLU A 232 30.58 4.31 -5.81
C GLU A 232 31.04 3.42 -6.97
N GLU A 233 30.37 2.30 -7.18
CA GLU A 233 30.67 1.37 -8.27
C GLU A 233 29.44 1.16 -9.15
N VAL A 234 29.70 0.86 -10.42
CA VAL A 234 28.64 0.47 -11.35
C VAL A 234 28.56 -1.05 -11.35
N GLU A 235 27.38 -1.58 -11.09
CA GLU A 235 27.09 -3.00 -11.18
C GLU A 235 25.92 -3.26 -12.12
N THR A 236 25.88 -4.46 -12.70
CA THR A 236 24.72 -4.92 -13.47
C THR A 236 23.90 -5.87 -12.61
N LEU A 237 22.64 -5.50 -12.34
CA LEU A 237 21.69 -6.32 -11.60
C LEU A 237 20.75 -7.07 -12.53
N ASP A 238 20.37 -8.28 -12.11
CA ASP A 238 19.19 -8.97 -12.63
C ASP A 238 17.96 -8.50 -11.83
N ALA A 239 17.06 -7.80 -12.51
CA ALA A 239 15.85 -7.22 -11.94
C ALA A 239 14.60 -7.87 -12.53
N TYR A 240 13.61 -8.12 -11.69
CA TYR A 240 12.36 -8.78 -12.04
C TYR A 240 11.17 -7.90 -11.64
N ILE A 241 10.09 -7.98 -12.41
CA ILE A 241 8.85 -7.26 -12.15
C ILE A 241 7.66 -8.07 -12.66
N PHE A 242 6.65 -8.24 -11.82
CA PHE A 242 5.35 -8.80 -12.18
C PHE A 242 4.36 -7.67 -12.47
N HIS A 243 3.81 -7.64 -13.69
CA HIS A 243 3.11 -6.48 -14.22
C HIS A 243 1.92 -6.84 -15.13
N PRO A 244 1.03 -5.87 -15.40
CA PRO A 244 -0.06 -6.05 -16.36
C PRO A 244 0.45 -6.20 -17.80
N LYS A 245 -0.29 -6.95 -18.61
CA LYS A 245 0.06 -7.26 -20.01
C LYS A 245 0.11 -6.04 -20.93
N ASN A 246 -0.73 -5.04 -20.67
CA ASN A 246 -0.91 -3.85 -21.50
C ASN A 246 0.13 -2.74 -21.26
N THR A 247 1.18 -3.03 -20.50
CA THR A 247 2.25 -2.08 -20.17
C THR A 247 3.39 -2.19 -21.20
N THR A 248 4.10 -1.08 -21.40
CA THR A 248 5.18 -0.98 -22.41
C THR A 248 6.43 -1.79 -22.06
N GLY A 249 6.52 -2.29 -20.82
CA GLY A 249 7.77 -2.77 -20.24
C GLY A 249 8.75 -1.65 -19.90
N ASP A 250 8.26 -0.41 -19.80
CA ASP A 250 9.00 0.68 -19.18
C ASP A 250 8.99 0.48 -17.66
N ILE A 251 10.17 0.51 -17.05
CA ILE A 251 10.37 0.35 -15.61
C ILE A 251 10.81 1.66 -14.94
N VAL A 252 10.67 2.79 -15.63
CA VAL A 252 10.84 4.12 -15.04
C VAL A 252 9.69 4.39 -14.07
N ASN A 253 10.03 4.90 -12.88
CA ASN A 253 9.12 5.07 -11.74
C ASN A 253 8.39 3.76 -11.39
N GLN A 254 9.10 2.63 -11.48
CA GLN A 254 8.62 1.32 -11.02
C GLN A 254 9.52 0.74 -9.93
N ASP A 255 8.91 -0.10 -9.11
CA ASP A 255 9.56 -1.00 -8.19
C ASP A 255 9.88 -2.29 -8.95
N VAL A 256 11.13 -2.71 -8.84
CA VAL A 256 11.61 -3.99 -9.33
C VAL A 256 12.25 -4.73 -8.16
N ALA A 257 12.52 -6.02 -8.33
CA ALA A 257 13.14 -6.81 -7.27
C ALA A 257 14.27 -7.68 -7.81
N ASP A 258 15.17 -8.10 -6.90
CA ASP A 258 16.01 -9.26 -7.20
C ASP A 258 15.15 -10.52 -7.28
N LEU A 259 15.76 -11.64 -7.71
CA LEU A 259 15.04 -12.89 -7.92
C LEU A 259 14.24 -13.34 -6.69
N LEU A 260 14.81 -13.22 -5.49
CA LEU A 260 14.12 -13.64 -4.27
C LEU A 260 13.03 -12.62 -3.90
N GLY A 261 13.30 -11.33 -4.05
CA GLY A 261 12.34 -10.28 -3.74
C GLY A 261 11.09 -10.35 -4.61
N ASP A 262 11.24 -10.72 -5.88
CA ASP A 262 10.10 -10.90 -6.80
C ASP A 262 9.36 -12.22 -6.50
N VAL A 263 10.05 -13.29 -6.08
CA VAL A 263 9.38 -14.51 -5.57
C VAL A 263 8.52 -14.19 -4.35
N VAL A 264 9.04 -13.38 -3.43
CA VAL A 264 8.32 -12.94 -2.24
C VAL A 264 7.09 -12.10 -2.62
N PHE A 265 7.24 -11.17 -3.55
CA PHE A 265 6.12 -10.38 -4.09
C PHE A 265 5.07 -11.28 -4.74
N ILE A 266 5.45 -12.08 -5.74
CA ILE A 266 4.55 -12.97 -6.49
C ILE A 266 3.82 -13.94 -5.56
N CYS A 267 4.49 -14.54 -4.59
CA CYS A 267 3.83 -15.44 -3.64
C CYS A 267 2.82 -14.70 -2.77
N THR A 268 3.18 -13.53 -2.23
CA THR A 268 2.27 -12.72 -1.40
C THR A 268 1.04 -12.30 -2.19
N ASP A 269 1.27 -11.76 -3.37
CA ASP A 269 0.25 -11.24 -4.26
C ASP A 269 -0.71 -12.35 -4.75
N ALA A 270 -0.17 -13.51 -5.11
CA ALA A 270 -1.00 -14.64 -5.57
C ALA A 270 -1.78 -15.32 -4.43
N LEU A 271 -1.21 -15.43 -3.22
CA LEU A 271 -1.88 -16.02 -2.05
C LEU A 271 -2.98 -15.11 -1.51
N SER A 272 -2.79 -13.79 -1.59
CA SER A 272 -3.79 -12.78 -1.23
C SER A 272 -4.79 -12.50 -2.36
N ASN A 273 -4.67 -13.17 -3.50
CA ASN A 273 -5.51 -13.00 -4.70
C ASN A 273 -5.44 -11.59 -5.32
N HIS A 274 -4.39 -10.82 -5.01
CA HIS A 274 -4.12 -9.52 -5.61
C HIS A 274 -3.72 -9.65 -7.09
N THR A 275 -3.09 -10.76 -7.50
CA THR A 275 -2.69 -11.00 -8.90
C THR A 275 -3.83 -10.80 -9.89
N SER A 276 -5.03 -11.30 -9.53
CA SER A 276 -6.21 -11.16 -10.38
C SER A 276 -6.80 -9.75 -10.32
N GLN A 277 -6.69 -9.08 -9.17
CA GLN A 277 -7.20 -7.73 -8.94
C GLN A 277 -6.35 -6.69 -9.70
N ASP A 278 -5.03 -6.80 -9.57
CA ASP A 278 -4.05 -5.91 -10.17
C ASP A 278 -3.77 -6.23 -11.65
N GLN A 279 -4.45 -7.24 -12.18
CA GLN A 279 -4.32 -7.71 -13.57
C GLN A 279 -2.87 -8.07 -13.92
N TYR A 280 -2.10 -8.57 -12.96
CA TYR A 280 -0.75 -9.03 -13.21
C TYR A 280 -0.77 -10.29 -14.06
N GLU A 281 -0.19 -10.15 -15.25
CA GLU A 281 -0.24 -11.17 -16.29
C GLU A 281 1.14 -11.60 -16.73
N TYR A 282 2.15 -10.71 -16.69
CA TYR A 282 3.49 -10.94 -17.23
C TYR A 282 4.58 -10.70 -16.20
N VAL A 283 5.59 -11.57 -16.19
CA VAL A 283 6.82 -11.35 -15.41
C VAL A 283 7.94 -11.05 -16.39
N SER A 284 8.65 -9.95 -16.18
CA SER A 284 9.78 -9.53 -17.02
C SER A 284 11.08 -9.57 -16.25
N HIS A 285 12.13 -10.03 -16.92
CA HIS A 285 13.51 -10.01 -16.43
C HIS A 285 14.31 -8.97 -17.21
N TYR A 286 14.96 -8.07 -16.49
CA TYR A 286 15.84 -7.04 -17.00
C TYR A 286 17.26 -7.24 -16.47
N LYS A 287 18.23 -6.79 -17.26
CA LYS A 287 19.53 -6.38 -16.76
C LYS A 287 19.55 -4.87 -16.68
N ILE A 288 19.83 -4.34 -15.50
CA ILE A 288 19.96 -2.90 -15.28
C ILE A 288 21.38 -2.62 -14.81
N ASP A 289 21.99 -1.55 -15.34
CA ASP A 289 23.22 -1.03 -14.75
C ASP A 289 22.82 -0.01 -13.69
N VAL A 290 23.41 -0.08 -12.50
CA VAL A 290 23.10 0.80 -11.37
C VAL A 290 24.38 1.24 -10.67
N VAL A 291 24.34 2.41 -10.04
CA VAL A 291 25.32 2.83 -9.05
C VAL A 291 24.95 2.17 -7.72
N ASN A 292 25.80 1.29 -7.20
CA ASN A 292 25.52 0.44 -6.04
C ASN A 292 25.55 1.15 -4.67
N LYS A 293 25.34 2.47 -4.68
CA LYS A 293 25.25 3.32 -3.50
C LYS A 293 23.78 3.70 -3.28
N TRP A 294 23.06 2.77 -2.67
CA TRP A 294 21.60 2.80 -2.56
C TRP A 294 21.08 4.04 -1.84
N GLY A 295 20.07 4.67 -2.42
CA GLY A 295 19.24 5.68 -1.76
C GLY A 295 18.18 5.03 -0.88
N GLN A 296 17.36 5.88 -0.28
CA GLN A 296 16.14 5.43 0.39
C GLN A 296 15.20 4.84 -0.64
N TYR A 297 14.61 3.69 -0.32
CA TYR A 297 13.55 3.11 -1.15
C TYR A 297 12.34 4.03 -1.19
N GLU A 298 11.84 4.27 -2.39
CA GLU A 298 10.60 4.98 -2.67
C GLU A 298 9.56 3.97 -3.13
N GLN A 299 8.28 4.20 -2.85
CA GLN A 299 7.25 3.33 -3.40
C GLN A 299 6.93 3.78 -4.82
N CYS A 300 7.61 3.20 -5.80
CA CYS A 300 7.43 3.50 -7.21
C CYS A 300 6.47 2.48 -7.83
N ASN A 301 5.17 2.77 -7.82
CA ASN A 301 4.14 1.81 -8.24
C ASN A 301 3.17 2.41 -9.25
N GLY A 302 2.34 1.56 -9.86
CA GLY A 302 1.27 1.95 -10.77
C GLY A 302 1.66 1.84 -12.25
N TYR A 303 0.67 1.89 -13.14
CA TYR A 303 0.90 1.83 -14.60
C TYR A 303 0.04 2.91 -15.29
N PRO A 304 0.58 4.11 -15.62
CA PRO A 304 2.00 4.49 -15.57
C PRO A 304 2.56 4.62 -14.14
N GLY A 305 3.88 4.48 -14.02
CA GLY A 305 4.58 4.49 -12.73
C GLY A 305 4.65 5.87 -12.07
N ALA A 306 4.52 5.90 -10.76
CA ALA A 306 4.71 7.09 -9.93
C ALA A 306 5.39 6.72 -8.61
N CYS A 307 6.29 7.58 -8.14
CA CYS A 307 7.04 7.36 -6.91
C CYS A 307 6.50 8.19 -5.73
N ILE A 308 6.34 7.54 -4.59
CA ILE A 308 6.09 8.18 -3.29
C ILE A 308 7.40 8.23 -2.50
N GLY A 309 7.82 9.44 -2.13
CA GLY A 309 9.08 9.72 -1.47
C GLY A 309 9.67 11.06 -1.90
N ASP A 310 10.97 11.24 -1.71
CA ASP A 310 11.67 12.47 -2.11
C ASP A 310 12.05 12.53 -3.60
N GLN A 311 11.87 11.45 -4.34
CA GLN A 311 12.19 11.30 -5.76
C GLN A 311 13.65 11.65 -6.06
N LEU A 312 14.54 11.17 -5.19
CA LEU A 312 15.97 11.43 -5.32
C LEU A 312 16.60 10.57 -6.42
N PRO A 313 17.66 11.06 -7.09
CA PRO A 313 18.31 10.30 -8.16
C PRO A 313 18.83 8.89 -7.80
N PRO A 314 19.38 8.59 -6.61
CA PRO A 314 19.90 7.25 -6.32
C PRO A 314 18.81 6.17 -6.39
N VAL A 315 19.15 4.99 -6.94
CA VAL A 315 18.27 3.81 -6.86
C VAL A 315 18.00 3.50 -5.39
N GLY A 316 16.73 3.52 -5.01
CA GLY A 316 16.33 3.15 -3.66
C GLY A 316 16.40 1.65 -3.49
N ARG A 317 16.72 1.17 -2.27
CA ARG A 317 16.76 -0.25 -1.95
C ARG A 317 16.11 -0.50 -0.62
N GLU A 318 15.31 -1.57 -0.52
CA GLU A 318 14.81 -2.08 0.75
C GLU A 318 14.82 -3.62 0.76
N ALA A 319 14.70 -4.22 1.95
CA ALA A 319 14.31 -5.61 2.07
C ALA A 319 12.86 -5.74 1.61
N SER A 320 12.48 -6.84 0.96
CA SER A 320 11.10 -7.06 0.49
C SER A 320 10.07 -6.72 1.59
N PHE A 321 9.10 -5.85 1.29
CA PHE A 321 8.11 -5.30 2.24
C PHE A 321 8.66 -4.38 3.36
N GLY A 322 9.90 -3.89 3.27
CA GLY A 322 10.49 -2.98 4.25
C GLY A 322 10.62 -3.57 5.66
N ILE A 323 10.69 -4.89 5.80
CA ILE A 323 10.54 -5.63 7.07
C ILE A 323 11.73 -5.59 8.03
N LYS A 324 12.86 -5.02 7.62
CA LYS A 324 14.07 -4.90 8.45
C LYS A 324 14.22 -3.49 9.02
N THR A 325 15.12 -3.31 9.99
CA THR A 325 15.49 -1.99 10.52
C THR A 325 15.87 -1.03 9.39
N ARG A 326 15.32 0.20 9.41
CA ARG A 326 15.42 1.18 8.30
C ARG A 326 15.04 0.56 6.95
N GLY A 327 13.99 -0.25 6.92
CA GLY A 327 13.53 -1.00 5.76
C GLY A 327 14.53 -2.02 5.19
N GLY A 328 15.70 -2.20 5.79
CA GLY A 328 16.79 -3.00 5.23
C GLY A 328 17.61 -2.29 4.14
N GLN A 329 17.53 -0.96 4.05
CA GLN A 329 18.16 -0.15 3.01
C GLN A 329 19.67 -0.43 2.86
N CYS A 330 20.40 -0.37 3.98
CA CYS A 330 21.86 -0.53 4.01
C CYS A 330 22.28 -1.85 4.69
N THR A 331 21.45 -2.88 4.63
CA THR A 331 21.74 -4.18 5.23
C THR A 331 21.73 -5.31 4.20
N ASN A 332 22.27 -6.47 4.58
CA ASN A 332 22.13 -7.68 3.80
C ASN A 332 20.66 -8.17 3.82
N ASN A 333 20.09 -8.38 2.65
CA ASN A 333 18.70 -8.84 2.48
C ASN A 333 18.62 -10.22 1.81
N THR A 334 19.71 -11.01 1.77
CA THR A 334 19.76 -12.32 1.08
C THR A 334 18.76 -13.37 1.58
N ASP A 335 18.20 -13.20 2.78
CA ASP A 335 17.20 -14.05 3.41
C ASP A 335 15.76 -13.74 2.98
N VAL A 336 15.50 -12.55 2.43
CA VAL A 336 14.15 -12.08 2.07
C VAL A 336 14.07 -11.44 0.68
N GLY A 337 15.20 -11.21 0.03
CA GLY A 337 15.31 -10.48 -1.22
C GLY A 337 15.32 -8.96 -1.02
N SER A 338 15.73 -8.27 -2.07
CA SER A 338 15.73 -6.81 -2.13
C SER A 338 14.71 -6.32 -3.16
N TRP A 339 14.02 -5.25 -2.80
CA TRP A 339 13.26 -4.41 -3.74
C TRP A 339 14.07 -3.16 -4.05
N PHE A 340 13.89 -2.65 -5.26
CA PHE A 340 14.58 -1.49 -5.80
C PHE A 340 13.58 -0.54 -6.43
N SER A 341 13.62 0.72 -6.03
CA SER A 341 12.81 1.77 -6.62
C SER A 341 13.63 2.48 -7.70
N LEU A 342 13.06 2.62 -8.90
CA LEU A 342 13.75 3.18 -10.07
C LEU A 342 13.20 4.57 -10.43
N PRO A 343 13.55 5.62 -9.67
CA PRO A 343 13.02 6.96 -9.91
C PRO A 343 13.54 7.53 -11.24
N GLU A 344 12.67 8.22 -11.98
CA GLU A 344 12.99 8.90 -13.23
C GLU A 344 14.13 9.90 -13.08
N SER A 345 14.23 10.55 -11.92
CA SER A 345 15.30 11.52 -11.61
C SER A 345 16.71 10.93 -11.62
N GLY A 346 16.84 9.59 -11.57
CA GLY A 346 18.09 8.86 -11.67
C GLY A 346 18.37 8.20 -13.02
N LEU A 347 17.41 8.25 -13.96
CA LEU A 347 17.52 7.54 -15.24
C LEU A 347 18.58 8.19 -16.13
N CYS A 348 19.54 7.38 -16.58
CA CYS A 348 20.58 7.81 -17.51
C CYS A 348 20.15 7.70 -18.97
N PRO A 349 20.42 8.73 -19.79
CA PRO A 349 20.45 8.61 -21.24
C PRO A 349 21.46 7.55 -21.73
N PRO A 350 21.25 6.95 -22.92
CA PRO A 350 22.21 6.05 -23.53
C PRO A 350 23.60 6.67 -23.68
N GLY A 351 24.63 5.96 -23.22
CA GLY A 351 26.03 6.38 -23.32
C GLY A 351 26.52 7.32 -22.21
N GLU A 352 25.62 7.84 -21.36
CA GLU A 352 26.02 8.65 -20.21
C GLU A 352 26.72 7.79 -19.14
N LYS A 353 27.68 8.39 -18.43
CA LYS A 353 28.41 7.72 -17.35
C LYS A 353 27.55 7.73 -16.08
N LEU A 354 27.26 6.53 -15.59
CA LEU A 354 26.61 6.33 -14.30
C LEU A 354 27.49 6.90 -13.18
N SER A 355 26.95 7.88 -12.46
CA SER A 355 27.52 8.47 -11.26
C SER A 355 26.47 9.28 -10.50
N LEU A 356 26.57 9.26 -9.17
CA LEU A 356 25.77 10.14 -8.31
C LEU A 356 26.02 11.62 -8.58
N ALA A 357 27.25 11.99 -8.95
CA ALA A 357 27.61 13.38 -9.22
C ALA A 357 26.86 13.99 -10.42
N ASN A 358 26.34 13.14 -11.32
CA ASN A 358 25.62 13.55 -12.51
C ASN A 358 24.10 13.33 -12.40
N ASN A 359 23.59 12.87 -11.25
CA ASN A 359 22.21 12.40 -11.08
C ASN A 359 21.81 11.32 -12.12
N CYS A 360 22.78 10.58 -12.64
CA CYS A 360 22.57 9.49 -13.58
C CYS A 360 23.03 8.22 -12.86
N THR A 361 22.08 7.50 -12.26
CA THR A 361 22.37 6.44 -11.29
C THR A 361 21.95 5.07 -11.78
N TRP A 362 21.08 4.99 -12.80
CA TRP A 362 20.66 3.72 -13.37
C TRP A 362 20.27 3.82 -14.84
N ARG A 363 20.32 2.68 -15.53
CA ARG A 363 19.74 2.50 -16.86
C ARG A 363 19.35 1.07 -17.11
N ILE A 364 18.40 0.90 -18.03
CA ILE A 364 18.11 -0.40 -18.62
C ILE A 364 19.26 -0.76 -19.57
N ASN A 365 19.93 -1.87 -19.30
CA ASN A 365 20.92 -2.45 -20.20
C ASN A 365 20.19 -3.29 -21.26
N THR A 366 19.38 -4.26 -20.81
CA THR A 366 18.54 -5.07 -21.70
C THR A 366 17.32 -5.63 -20.99
N ARG A 367 16.21 -5.75 -21.70
CA ARG A 367 15.12 -6.66 -21.32
C ARG A 367 15.50 -8.06 -21.81
N VAL A 368 15.71 -8.99 -20.89
CA VAL A 368 16.22 -10.32 -21.21
C VAL A 368 15.11 -11.20 -21.76
N LYS A 369 13.97 -11.25 -21.05
CA LYS A 369 12.84 -12.13 -21.38
C LYS A 369 11.59 -11.67 -20.65
N THR A 370 10.43 -11.91 -21.25
CA THR A 370 9.13 -11.79 -20.57
C THR A 370 8.37 -13.10 -20.69
N ILE A 371 7.84 -13.58 -19.57
CA ILE A 371 7.08 -14.82 -19.51
C ILE A 371 5.64 -14.56 -19.10
N ASP A 372 4.76 -15.45 -19.52
CA ASP A 372 3.36 -15.45 -19.12
C ASP A 372 3.22 -15.92 -17.65
N GLY A 373 2.61 -15.10 -16.81
CA GLY A 373 2.36 -15.37 -15.39
C GLY A 373 1.45 -16.57 -15.15
N LYS A 374 0.54 -16.89 -16.07
CA LYS A 374 -0.24 -18.14 -16.00
C LYS A 374 0.65 -19.36 -16.21
N CYS A 375 1.61 -19.28 -17.13
CA CYS A 375 2.62 -20.34 -17.29
C CYS A 375 3.39 -20.55 -15.98
N LEU A 376 3.88 -19.47 -15.38
CA LEU A 376 4.64 -19.53 -14.13
C LEU A 376 3.80 -20.07 -12.96
N LEU A 377 2.66 -19.43 -12.67
CA LEU A 377 1.84 -19.72 -11.50
C LEU A 377 1.12 -21.06 -11.59
N LYS A 378 0.60 -21.42 -12.77
CA LYS A 378 -0.25 -22.62 -12.96
C LYS A 378 0.50 -23.76 -13.63
N ASP A 379 1.12 -23.53 -14.78
CA ASP A 379 1.72 -24.63 -15.56
C ASP A 379 3.01 -25.15 -14.90
N GLN A 380 3.83 -24.25 -14.33
CA GLN A 380 5.07 -24.61 -13.61
C GLN A 380 4.88 -24.82 -12.11
N GLY A 381 3.65 -24.63 -11.61
CA GLY A 381 3.27 -24.95 -10.24
C GLY A 381 3.83 -24.01 -9.16
N MET A 382 4.18 -22.76 -9.51
CA MET A 382 4.73 -21.80 -8.54
C MET A 382 3.75 -21.51 -7.41
N LEU A 383 2.45 -21.33 -7.70
CA LEU A 383 1.44 -21.05 -6.65
C LEU A 383 1.35 -22.19 -5.63
N GLN A 384 1.35 -23.45 -6.10
CA GLN A 384 1.35 -24.61 -5.20
C GLN A 384 2.64 -24.72 -4.39
N SER A 385 3.76 -24.21 -4.92
CA SER A 385 5.02 -24.12 -4.18
C SER A 385 4.96 -23.05 -3.09
N CYS A 386 4.43 -21.85 -3.38
CA CYS A 386 4.21 -20.79 -2.40
C CYS A 386 3.40 -21.29 -1.19
N VAL A 387 2.26 -21.97 -1.44
CA VAL A 387 1.42 -22.56 -0.38
C VAL A 387 2.19 -23.59 0.48
N LYS A 388 3.07 -24.38 -0.13
CA LYS A 388 3.81 -25.45 0.56
C LYS A 388 5.00 -24.96 1.37
N GLU A 389 5.64 -23.88 0.95
CA GLU A 389 6.77 -23.29 1.67
C GLU A 389 6.30 -22.34 2.77
N ALA A 390 5.17 -21.66 2.56
CA ALA A 390 4.49 -20.73 3.47
C ALA A 390 5.30 -19.49 3.89
N HIS A 391 6.63 -19.61 3.98
CA HIS A 391 7.53 -18.57 4.45
C HIS A 391 8.79 -18.43 3.59
N VAL A 392 9.38 -17.24 3.64
CA VAL A 392 10.71 -16.93 3.09
C VAL A 392 11.78 -17.87 3.67
N PRO A 393 12.84 -18.24 2.90
CA PRO A 393 13.27 -17.68 1.61
C PRO A 393 12.74 -18.43 0.36
N PHE A 394 11.66 -19.20 0.44
CA PHE A 394 11.05 -19.87 -0.73
C PHE A 394 12.03 -20.57 -1.71
N PRO A 395 12.99 -21.40 -1.23
CA PRO A 395 14.05 -21.92 -2.09
C PRO A 395 13.51 -22.73 -3.28
N ARG A 396 12.47 -23.56 -3.09
CA ARG A 396 11.90 -24.36 -4.18
C ARG A 396 11.14 -23.51 -5.18
N THR A 397 10.39 -22.53 -4.70
CA THR A 397 9.66 -21.59 -5.55
C THR A 397 10.63 -20.72 -6.37
N THR A 398 11.75 -20.32 -5.76
CA THR A 398 12.83 -19.61 -6.45
C THR A 398 13.41 -20.44 -7.61
N GLU A 399 13.65 -21.74 -7.41
CA GLU A 399 14.09 -22.63 -8.49
C GLU A 399 13.08 -22.72 -9.66
N ILE A 400 11.78 -22.63 -9.39
CA ILE A 400 10.74 -22.61 -10.41
C ILE A 400 10.89 -21.36 -11.27
N LEU A 401 11.02 -20.18 -10.66
CA LEU A 401 11.19 -18.92 -11.38
C LEU A 401 12.46 -18.94 -12.24
N VAL A 402 13.58 -19.43 -11.71
CA VAL A 402 14.84 -19.60 -12.44
C VAL A 402 14.65 -20.48 -13.68
N LYS A 403 13.99 -21.63 -13.54
CA LYS A 403 13.74 -22.55 -14.67
C LYS A 403 12.82 -21.90 -15.71
N ALA A 404 11.79 -21.17 -15.27
CA ALA A 404 10.84 -20.49 -16.14
C ALA A 404 11.53 -19.49 -17.07
N PHE A 405 12.49 -18.72 -16.55
CA PHE A 405 13.29 -17.79 -17.35
C PHE A 405 14.37 -18.50 -18.19
N LYS A 406 15.04 -19.51 -17.64
CA LYS A 406 16.15 -20.22 -18.31
C LYS A 406 15.74 -21.05 -19.53
N HIS A 407 14.49 -21.54 -19.58
CA HIS A 407 14.03 -22.43 -20.64
C HIS A 407 12.72 -21.92 -21.27
N ASP A 408 12.53 -22.13 -22.57
CA ASP A 408 11.23 -21.91 -23.23
C ASP A 408 10.37 -23.18 -23.22
N ASP A 409 11.00 -24.36 -23.12
CA ASP A 409 10.31 -25.64 -23.11
C ASP A 409 9.63 -25.90 -21.76
N LYS A 410 8.29 -25.88 -21.76
CA LYS A 410 7.47 -26.17 -20.58
C LYS A 410 7.78 -27.51 -19.93
N LYS A 411 8.23 -28.52 -20.69
CA LYS A 411 8.59 -29.84 -20.15
C LYS A 411 9.88 -29.81 -19.32
N LYS A 412 10.72 -28.78 -19.50
CA LYS A 412 11.97 -28.57 -18.74
C LYS A 412 11.79 -27.58 -17.58
N GLY A 413 10.56 -27.20 -17.25
CA GLY A 413 10.27 -26.17 -16.26
C GLY A 413 10.22 -24.75 -16.84
N GLY A 414 10.30 -24.60 -18.17
CA GLY A 414 10.40 -23.31 -18.85
C GLY A 414 9.07 -22.60 -19.09
N CYS A 415 9.13 -21.29 -19.33
CA CYS A 415 8.02 -20.53 -19.90
C CYS A 415 8.51 -19.80 -21.16
N PRO A 416 7.84 -19.95 -22.32
CA PRO A 416 8.24 -19.27 -23.55
C PRO A 416 8.29 -17.76 -23.38
N ASN A 417 9.22 -17.11 -24.09
CA ASN A 417 9.21 -15.66 -24.24
C ASN A 417 7.93 -15.21 -24.98
N VAL A 418 7.25 -14.17 -24.49
CA VAL A 418 5.97 -13.68 -25.06
C VAL A 418 6.07 -12.29 -25.72
N ILE A 419 7.27 -11.69 -25.74
CA ILE A 419 7.53 -10.37 -26.35
C ILE A 419 8.74 -10.43 -27.27
#